data_AF-A0A8C7HEH3-F1
#
_entry.id   AF-A0A8C7HEH3-F1
#
_cell.length_a   1.000
_cell.length_b   1.000
_cell.length_c   1.000
_cell.angle_alpha   90.00
_cell.angle_beta   90.00
_cell.angle_gamma   90.00
#
_symmetry.space_group_name_H-M   'P 1'
#
loop_
_entity.id
_entity.type
_entity.pdbx_description
1 polymer ?
#
loop_
_entity_poly.entity_id
_entity_poly.type
_entity_poly.pdbx_seq_one_letter_code
_entity_poly.pdbx_strand_id
1 'polypeptide(L)'
;MGGVFRGHQGPEMFRGYNFTITCSTQPQYPGGSFLLTFTGSNRTQTQPAVNHSAAFLFPAADDSHQGNYSCVYDNYVFSHNFSSESELLSLTITDLQAQSVSPPAEHSVRLVNGTTSCSGTVEVFNEESVRLVDGAGLCSGRVEVKSNQSWASVCEADFDQQDAEVVCGEFGCGAPAALQGGLYGEGGGQTWDKEFQCKGNESLLLDCDTSDRKHNTCLPGNAVGLTCSGKKQFVTQSTLFLTWSEEYERQYRCVLVRK
;
A
#
# COMPACT_ATOMS: atom_id res chain seq x y z
N MET A 1 -33.53 -15.17 23.03
CA MET A 1 -32.15 -15.61 22.73
C MET A 1 -31.52 -14.57 21.81
N GLY A 2 -30.21 -14.35 21.88
CA GLY A 2 -29.50 -13.45 20.96
C GLY A 2 -28.19 -14.05 20.46
N GLY A 3 -27.83 -13.72 19.23
CA GLY A 3 -26.49 -13.91 18.68
C GLY A 3 -25.82 -12.55 18.52
N VAL A 4 -24.53 -12.45 18.86
CA VAL A 4 -23.75 -11.23 18.69
C VAL A 4 -22.41 -11.58 18.03
N PHE A 5 -22.04 -10.81 17.00
CA PHE A 5 -20.69 -10.86 16.44
C PHE A 5 -19.72 -10.10 17.33
N ARG A 6 -18.56 -10.71 17.61
CA ARG A 6 -17.41 -10.00 18.16
C ARG A 6 -16.27 -10.05 17.15
N GLY A 7 -16.01 -8.88 16.56
CA GLY A 7 -14.98 -8.62 15.56
C GLY A 7 -14.73 -7.12 15.44
N HIS A 8 -13.75 -6.72 14.63
CA HIS A 8 -13.29 -5.33 14.55
C HIS A 8 -14.36 -4.31 14.09
N GLN A 9 -15.45 -4.75 13.43
CA GLN A 9 -16.48 -3.86 12.86
C GLN A 9 -17.94 -4.36 12.99
N GLY A 10 -18.23 -5.42 13.76
CA GLY A 10 -19.60 -5.93 13.93
C GLY A 10 -20.02 -6.93 12.82
N PRO A 11 -21.21 -6.82 12.19
CA PRO A 11 -21.70 -7.77 11.18
C PRO A 11 -20.96 -7.72 9.84
N GLU A 12 -20.06 -6.75 9.66
CA GLU A 12 -19.14 -6.66 8.52
C GLU A 12 -17.74 -7.11 8.95
N MET A 13 -17.15 -8.06 8.22
CA MET A 13 -15.84 -8.64 8.52
C MET A 13 -14.89 -8.58 7.32
N PHE A 14 -13.61 -8.32 7.59
CA PHE A 14 -12.60 -8.28 6.54
C PHE A 14 -11.99 -9.64 6.25
N ARG A 15 -11.77 -9.94 4.97
CA ARG A 15 -11.13 -11.18 4.51
C ARG A 15 -9.75 -11.38 5.19
N GLY A 16 -9.47 -12.59 5.68
CA GLY A 16 -8.23 -12.96 6.36
C GLY A 16 -8.17 -12.64 7.85
N TYR A 17 -9.13 -11.90 8.40
CA TYR A 17 -9.19 -11.61 9.84
C TYR A 17 -9.92 -12.69 10.61
N ASN A 18 -9.55 -12.86 11.88
CA ASN A 18 -10.30 -13.70 12.79
C ASN A 18 -11.59 -12.99 13.23
N PHE A 19 -12.63 -13.79 13.47
CA PHE A 19 -13.86 -13.30 14.07
C PHE A 19 -14.49 -14.37 14.95
N THR A 20 -15.35 -13.91 15.86
CA THR A 20 -16.07 -14.80 16.78
C THR A 20 -17.55 -14.54 16.69
N ILE A 21 -18.35 -15.60 16.55
CA ILE A 21 -19.80 -15.54 16.72
C ILE A 21 -20.11 -16.02 18.13
N THR A 22 -20.78 -15.19 18.93
CA THR A 22 -21.17 -15.55 20.30
C THR A 22 -22.67 -15.73 20.36
N CYS A 23 -23.12 -16.93 20.73
CA CYS A 23 -24.52 -17.21 21.04
C CYS A 23 -24.73 -17.07 22.56
N SER A 24 -25.81 -16.42 22.98
CA SER A 24 -26.17 -16.32 24.40
C SER A 24 -27.66 -16.47 24.64
N THR A 25 -27.99 -17.01 25.81
CA THR A 25 -29.36 -17.17 26.26
C THR A 25 -29.47 -16.87 27.75
N GLN A 26 -30.69 -16.74 28.25
CA GLN A 26 -30.99 -16.56 29.68
C GLN A 26 -31.78 -17.79 30.17
N PRO A 27 -31.18 -18.98 30.22
CA PRO A 27 -31.92 -20.19 30.51
C PRO A 27 -32.15 -20.31 32.02
N GLN A 28 -33.28 -20.93 32.39
CA GLN A 28 -33.55 -21.24 33.80
C GLN A 28 -32.67 -22.38 34.33
N TYR A 29 -32.15 -23.24 33.44
CA TYR A 29 -31.35 -24.41 33.79
C TYR A 29 -29.99 -24.40 33.07
N PRO A 30 -28.88 -24.74 33.75
CA PRO A 30 -27.57 -24.89 33.13
C PRO A 30 -27.48 -26.19 32.30
N GLY A 31 -26.39 -26.37 31.53
CA GLY A 31 -26.04 -27.68 30.94
C GLY A 31 -26.49 -27.96 29.51
N GLY A 32 -27.01 -26.97 28.79
CA GLY A 32 -27.32 -27.11 27.35
C GLY A 32 -26.13 -26.86 26.41
N SER A 33 -26.37 -26.96 25.11
CA SER A 33 -25.41 -26.70 24.04
C SER A 33 -25.97 -25.74 23.01
N PHE A 34 -25.09 -24.95 22.41
CA PHE A 34 -25.42 -24.11 21.26
C PHE A 34 -24.97 -24.79 19.97
N LEU A 35 -25.85 -24.75 18.98
CA LEU A 35 -25.60 -25.12 17.60
C LEU A 35 -25.65 -23.85 16.76
N LEU A 36 -24.54 -23.51 16.13
CA LEU A 36 -24.47 -22.45 15.13
C LEU A 36 -24.81 -23.05 13.77
N THR A 37 -25.84 -22.52 13.12
CA THR A 37 -26.28 -22.94 11.79
C THR A 37 -25.97 -21.85 10.76
N PHE A 38 -25.59 -22.24 9.54
CA PHE A 38 -25.33 -21.32 8.43
C PHE A 38 -26.33 -21.57 7.29
N THR A 39 -27.15 -20.57 7.00
CA THR A 39 -28.26 -20.68 6.04
C THR A 39 -27.70 -20.84 4.62
N GLY A 40 -27.95 -21.98 3.99
CA GLY A 40 -27.44 -22.31 2.64
C GLY A 40 -26.32 -23.36 2.60
N SER A 41 -25.92 -23.90 3.76
CA SER A 41 -25.03 -25.07 3.84
C SER A 41 -25.54 -26.08 4.86
N ASN A 42 -25.05 -27.32 4.80
CA ASN A 42 -25.27 -28.32 5.86
C ASN A 42 -24.16 -28.27 6.94
N ARG A 43 -23.40 -27.17 7.02
CA ARG A 43 -22.39 -26.98 8.07
C ARG A 43 -23.07 -26.46 9.34
N THR A 44 -22.90 -27.21 10.41
CA THR A 44 -23.30 -26.80 11.74
C THR A 44 -22.11 -27.00 12.69
N GLN A 45 -21.97 -26.10 13.67
CA GLN A 45 -20.93 -26.20 14.69
C GLN A 45 -21.58 -26.21 16.06
N THR A 46 -21.20 -27.15 16.91
CA THR A 46 -21.77 -27.29 18.25
C THR A 46 -20.74 -26.93 19.31
N GLN A 47 -21.16 -26.18 20.32
CA GLN A 47 -20.36 -25.86 21.51
C GLN A 47 -21.21 -25.98 22.77
N PRO A 48 -20.65 -26.52 23.88
CA PRO A 48 -21.36 -26.54 25.15
C PRO A 48 -21.54 -25.12 25.70
N ALA A 49 -22.65 -24.87 26.38
CA ALA A 49 -22.89 -23.57 27.00
C ALA A 49 -22.01 -23.39 28.25
N VAL A 50 -21.19 -22.35 28.25
CA VAL A 50 -20.40 -21.88 29.40
C VAL A 50 -20.95 -20.51 29.82
N ASN A 51 -21.39 -20.38 31.07
CA ASN A 51 -22.07 -19.17 31.57
C ASN A 51 -23.21 -18.70 30.66
N HIS A 52 -24.05 -19.64 30.22
CA HIS A 52 -25.20 -19.38 29.34
C HIS A 52 -24.84 -18.83 27.94
N SER A 53 -23.59 -19.00 27.52
CA SER A 53 -23.08 -18.55 26.23
C SER A 53 -22.13 -19.56 25.60
N ALA A 54 -21.93 -19.46 24.30
CA ALA A 54 -20.88 -20.19 23.58
C ALA A 54 -20.27 -19.30 22.50
N ALA A 55 -18.97 -19.47 22.28
CA ALA A 55 -18.20 -18.70 21.31
C ALA A 55 -17.66 -19.62 20.21
N PHE A 56 -17.92 -19.26 18.96
CA PHE A 56 -17.50 -19.98 17.76
C PHE A 56 -16.42 -19.17 17.05
N LEU A 57 -15.21 -19.72 17.00
CA LEU A 57 -14.00 -19.04 16.52
C LEU A 57 -13.75 -19.36 15.04
N PHE A 58 -13.56 -18.32 14.25
CA PHE A 58 -13.19 -18.39 12.84
C PHE A 58 -11.79 -17.78 12.68
N PRO A 59 -10.75 -18.57 12.38
CA PRO A 59 -9.36 -18.08 12.35
C PRO A 59 -9.08 -17.09 11.23
N ALA A 60 -9.78 -17.23 10.10
CA ALA A 60 -9.64 -16.37 8.93
C ALA A 60 -10.97 -16.31 8.17
N ALA A 61 -11.50 -15.12 7.97
CA ALA A 61 -12.69 -14.90 7.16
C ALA A 61 -12.40 -15.08 5.66
N ASP A 62 -13.30 -15.76 4.97
CA ASP A 62 -13.27 -15.96 3.51
C ASP A 62 -14.70 -15.97 2.96
N ASP A 63 -14.86 -15.91 1.64
CA ASP A 63 -16.17 -15.78 0.99
C ASP A 63 -17.15 -16.91 1.31
N SER A 64 -16.65 -18.08 1.74
CA SER A 64 -17.51 -19.21 2.15
C SER A 64 -18.23 -18.97 3.48
N HIS A 65 -17.77 -18.00 4.27
CA HIS A 65 -18.39 -17.62 5.53
C HIS A 65 -19.46 -16.53 5.37
N GLN A 66 -19.63 -15.92 4.19
CA GLN A 66 -20.60 -14.85 3.97
C GLN A 66 -22.04 -15.39 3.85
N GLY A 67 -22.95 -14.89 4.67
CA GLY A 67 -24.36 -15.29 4.65
C GLY A 67 -25.03 -15.12 6.00
N ASN A 68 -26.11 -15.88 6.24
CA ASN A 68 -26.92 -15.74 7.43
C ASN A 68 -26.63 -16.87 8.43
N TYR A 69 -26.63 -16.53 9.71
CA TYR A 69 -26.38 -17.45 10.80
C TYR A 69 -27.55 -17.46 11.79
N SER A 70 -27.87 -18.62 12.36
CA SER A 70 -28.77 -18.70 13.53
C SER A 70 -28.12 -19.53 14.64
N CYS A 71 -28.43 -19.17 15.88
CA CYS A 71 -28.07 -19.94 17.06
C CYS A 71 -29.28 -20.79 17.48
N VAL A 72 -29.09 -22.09 17.65
CA VAL A 72 -30.07 -22.99 18.26
C VAL A 72 -29.51 -23.46 19.59
N TYR A 73 -30.25 -23.31 20.69
CA TYR A 73 -29.88 -23.83 22.00
C TYR A 73 -30.73 -25.03 22.32
N ASP A 74 -30.07 -26.15 22.58
CA ASP A 74 -30.71 -27.39 23.02
C ASP A 74 -30.34 -27.67 24.47
N ASN A 75 -31.32 -28.05 25.28
CA ASN A 75 -31.13 -28.50 26.65
C ASN A 75 -32.05 -29.67 26.97
N TYR A 76 -31.51 -30.69 27.65
CA TYR A 76 -32.24 -31.83 28.13
C TYR A 76 -32.38 -31.78 29.66
N VAL A 77 -33.59 -31.52 30.14
CA VAL A 77 -33.90 -31.43 31.58
C VAL A 77 -35.16 -32.22 31.87
N PHE A 78 -35.19 -32.94 33.00
CA PHE A 78 -36.36 -33.72 33.45
C PHE A 78 -36.94 -34.69 32.41
N SER A 79 -36.08 -35.31 31.59
CA SER A 79 -36.47 -36.20 30.49
C SER A 79 -37.16 -35.54 29.30
N HIS A 80 -37.11 -34.20 29.19
CA HIS A 80 -37.64 -33.43 28.08
C HIS A 80 -36.55 -32.63 27.37
N ASN A 81 -36.66 -32.52 26.04
CA ASN A 81 -35.81 -31.66 25.22
C ASN A 81 -36.46 -30.29 25.07
N PHE A 82 -35.69 -29.25 25.32
CA PHE A 82 -36.05 -27.86 25.06
C PHE A 82 -35.12 -27.32 23.99
N SER A 83 -35.71 -26.70 22.97
CA SER A 83 -34.98 -26.03 21.91
C SER A 83 -35.47 -24.60 21.74
N SER A 84 -34.56 -23.69 21.46
CA SER A 84 -34.87 -22.29 21.14
C SER A 84 -33.95 -21.84 20.03
N GLU A 85 -34.48 -21.15 19.04
CA GLU A 85 -33.72 -20.58 17.93
C GLU A 85 -33.66 -19.04 18.05
N SER A 86 -32.55 -18.45 17.62
CA SER A 86 -32.37 -17.00 17.55
C SER A 86 -32.91 -16.41 16.24
N GLU A 87 -33.02 -15.09 16.19
CA GLU A 87 -33.14 -14.38 14.92
C GLU A 87 -31.90 -14.60 14.03
N LEU A 88 -32.08 -14.39 12.72
CA LEU A 88 -31.00 -14.51 11.75
C LEU A 88 -30.03 -13.36 11.87
N LEU A 89 -28.75 -13.71 11.77
CA LEU A 89 -27.63 -12.81 11.88
C LEU A 89 -26.84 -12.81 10.57
N SER A 90 -26.89 -11.71 9.82
CA SER A 90 -26.24 -11.59 8.51
C SER A 90 -24.78 -11.15 8.65
N LEU A 91 -23.87 -11.91 8.04
CA LEU A 91 -22.45 -11.64 7.94
C LEU A 91 -22.10 -11.30 6.49
N THR A 92 -21.49 -10.13 6.29
CA THR A 92 -20.90 -9.73 5.00
C THR A 92 -19.39 -9.73 5.10
N ILE A 93 -18.73 -10.26 4.07
CA ILE A 93 -17.26 -10.25 3.99
C ILE A 93 -16.85 -9.26 2.94
N THR A 94 -16.07 -8.27 3.38
CA THR A 94 -15.58 -7.20 2.55
C THR A 94 -14.07 -7.26 2.43
N ASP A 95 -13.58 -6.74 1.31
CA ASP A 95 -12.16 -6.46 1.16
C ASP A 95 -11.84 -5.12 1.82
N LEU A 96 -10.71 -5.05 2.53
CA LEU A 96 -10.16 -3.78 2.96
C LEU A 96 -9.84 -2.94 1.73
N GLN A 97 -10.65 -1.91 1.49
CA GLN A 97 -10.35 -0.93 0.45
C GLN A 97 -9.26 -0.01 0.96
N ALA A 98 -8.05 -0.21 0.45
CA ALA A 98 -6.96 0.72 0.66
C ALA A 98 -7.25 2.01 -0.13
N GLN A 99 -7.75 3.03 0.55
CA GLN A 99 -7.75 4.38 -0.01
C GLN A 99 -6.35 4.98 0.12
N SER A 100 -5.96 5.67 -0.95
CA SER A 100 -4.69 6.38 -1.13
C SER A 100 -4.31 7.18 0.11
N VAL A 101 -3.04 7.14 0.46
CA VAL A 101 -2.50 7.70 1.68
C VAL A 101 -1.63 8.92 1.37
N SER A 102 -2.02 10.09 1.88
CA SER A 102 -1.13 11.21 2.29
C SER A 102 -1.13 11.28 3.84
N PRO A 103 -0.28 12.03 4.60
CA PRO A 103 0.87 12.93 4.33
C PRO A 103 2.16 12.56 5.16
N PRO A 104 3.29 13.33 5.22
CA PRO A 104 3.56 14.69 4.72
C PRO A 104 4.34 14.75 3.38
N ALA A 105 4.19 15.89 2.72
CA ALA A 105 4.67 16.28 1.39
C ALA A 105 5.93 15.58 0.87
N GLU A 106 5.81 14.88 -0.27
CA GLU A 106 6.82 14.80 -1.37
C GLU A 106 6.49 13.69 -2.40
N HIS A 107 5.68 12.68 -2.04
CA HIS A 107 5.60 11.46 -2.87
C HIS A 107 4.15 11.04 -3.17
N SER A 108 3.91 10.60 -4.41
CA SER A 108 2.64 10.01 -4.85
C SER A 108 2.75 8.49 -4.91
N VAL A 109 1.78 7.80 -4.29
CA VAL A 109 1.77 6.35 -4.13
C VAL A 109 0.56 5.74 -4.85
N ARG A 110 0.80 4.81 -5.77
CA ARG A 110 -0.24 4.00 -6.42
C ARG A 110 -0.15 2.55 -5.95
N LEU A 111 -1.27 2.00 -5.50
CA LEU A 111 -1.36 0.58 -5.17
C LEU A 111 -1.57 -0.22 -6.45
N VAL A 112 -0.72 -1.22 -6.68
CA VAL A 112 -0.83 -2.15 -7.80
C VAL A 112 -1.33 -3.48 -7.24
N ASN A 113 -2.43 -3.98 -7.78
CA ASN A 113 -3.18 -5.17 -7.34
C ASN A 113 -3.81 -5.04 -5.94
N GLY A 114 -5.08 -4.65 -5.92
CA GLY A 114 -5.92 -4.60 -4.71
C GLY A 114 -5.99 -5.97 -4.03
N THR A 115 -5.14 -6.19 -3.03
CA THR A 115 -5.15 -7.33 -2.14
C THR A 115 -5.38 -6.84 -0.70
N THR A 116 -6.02 -7.68 0.12
CA THR A 116 -6.44 -7.38 1.50
C THR A 116 -5.32 -7.44 2.55
N SER A 117 -4.09 -7.67 2.10
CA SER A 117 -2.86 -7.49 2.84
C SER A 117 -2.19 -6.26 2.25
N CYS A 118 -1.52 -5.42 3.05
CA CYS A 118 -0.63 -4.41 2.48
C CYS A 118 0.63 -5.10 1.90
N SER A 119 0.43 -5.88 0.84
CA SER A 119 1.44 -6.60 0.09
C SER A 119 1.31 -6.13 -1.34
N GLY A 120 2.15 -5.19 -1.70
CA GLY A 120 2.23 -4.65 -3.05
C GLY A 120 3.60 -4.04 -3.25
N THR A 121 4.09 -4.08 -4.48
CA THR A 121 5.18 -3.20 -4.90
C THR A 121 4.61 -1.80 -5.01
N VAL A 122 4.99 -0.92 -4.09
CA VAL A 122 4.68 0.50 -4.21
C VAL A 122 5.68 1.10 -5.19
N GLU A 123 5.18 1.55 -6.33
CA GLU A 123 5.91 2.50 -7.16
C GLU A 123 5.81 3.85 -6.45
N VAL A 124 6.87 4.19 -5.72
CA VAL A 124 7.05 5.53 -5.19
C VAL A 124 7.43 6.39 -6.39
N PHE A 125 6.48 7.18 -6.89
CA PHE A 125 6.79 8.27 -7.79
C PHE A 125 7.16 9.45 -6.91
N ASN A 126 8.45 9.80 -6.90
CA ASN A 126 8.86 11.12 -6.45
C ASN A 126 8.04 12.13 -7.27
N GLU A 127 7.65 13.28 -6.71
CA GLU A 127 7.27 14.42 -7.56
C GLU A 127 8.55 14.82 -8.32
N GLU A 128 8.85 14.07 -9.39
CA GLU A 128 10.15 14.01 -10.03
C GLU A 128 10.58 15.42 -10.43
N SER A 129 11.54 15.96 -9.69
CA SER A 129 12.31 17.13 -10.06
C SER A 129 13.24 16.81 -11.23
N VAL A 130 13.58 15.53 -11.40
CA VAL A 130 14.43 15.00 -12.48
C VAL A 130 13.77 13.78 -13.11
N ARG A 131 13.84 13.64 -14.43
CA ARG A 131 13.40 12.45 -15.18
C ARG A 131 14.45 12.01 -16.20
N LEU A 132 14.49 10.70 -16.46
CA LEU A 132 15.27 10.11 -17.55
C LEU A 132 14.32 9.72 -18.69
N VAL A 133 14.49 10.34 -19.86
CA VAL A 133 13.61 10.13 -21.03
C VAL A 133 14.36 9.58 -22.23
N ASP A 134 13.65 8.91 -23.14
CA ASP A 134 14.19 8.36 -24.40
C ASP A 134 15.38 7.39 -24.24
N GLY A 135 15.52 6.72 -23.09
CA GLY A 135 16.54 5.69 -22.88
C GLY A 135 16.01 4.26 -22.97
N ALA A 136 16.92 3.29 -22.84
CA ALA A 136 16.62 1.86 -22.96
C ALA A 136 15.90 1.26 -21.72
N GLY A 137 15.64 2.05 -20.68
CA GLY A 137 15.00 1.62 -19.43
C GLY A 137 15.01 2.71 -18.36
N LEU A 138 14.50 2.39 -17.16
CA LEU A 138 14.30 3.36 -16.06
C LEU A 138 15.59 3.95 -15.46
N CYS A 139 16.76 3.38 -15.78
CA CYS A 139 18.07 3.81 -15.31
C CYS A 139 18.95 4.36 -16.43
N SER A 140 18.34 4.73 -17.55
CA SER A 140 19.04 5.27 -18.70
C SER A 140 18.15 6.26 -19.44
N GLY A 141 18.71 7.35 -19.93
CA GLY A 141 17.98 8.32 -20.75
C GLY A 141 18.61 9.70 -20.70
N ARG A 142 18.04 10.62 -21.46
CA ARG A 142 18.34 12.05 -21.37
C ARG A 142 17.84 12.60 -20.03
N VAL A 143 18.70 13.37 -19.36
CA VAL A 143 18.37 14.01 -18.07
C VAL A 143 17.56 15.27 -18.33
N GLU A 144 16.35 15.32 -17.77
CA GLU A 144 15.51 16.51 -17.78
C GLU A 144 15.13 16.92 -16.36
N VAL A 145 15.17 18.21 -16.08
CA VAL A 145 14.89 18.81 -14.77
C VAL A 145 13.63 19.68 -14.87
N LYS A 146 12.78 19.62 -13.85
CA LYS A 146 11.53 20.38 -13.77
C LYS A 146 11.81 21.78 -13.24
N SER A 147 11.45 22.82 -14.00
CA SER A 147 11.54 24.23 -13.62
C SER A 147 10.23 24.94 -13.97
N ASN A 148 9.59 25.61 -13.01
CA ASN A 148 8.39 26.44 -13.27
C ASN A 148 7.31 25.78 -14.17
N GLN A 149 7.01 24.50 -13.90
CA GLN A 149 6.04 23.67 -14.64
C GLN A 149 6.45 23.22 -16.05
N SER A 150 7.66 23.58 -16.52
CA SER A 150 8.25 23.03 -17.74
C SER A 150 9.41 22.09 -17.43
N TRP A 151 9.71 21.20 -18.39
CA TRP A 151 10.88 20.32 -18.33
C TRP A 151 11.99 20.92 -19.18
N ALA A 152 13.19 20.96 -18.61
CA ALA A 152 14.36 21.49 -19.27
C ALA A 152 15.44 20.41 -19.39
N SER A 153 16.05 20.29 -20.56
CA SER A 153 17.20 19.39 -20.75
C SER A 153 18.46 20.00 -20.15
N VAL A 154 19.29 19.19 -19.51
CA VAL A 154 20.59 19.64 -18.97
C VAL A 154 21.66 19.53 -20.06
N CYS A 155 22.56 20.52 -20.14
CA CYS A 155 23.64 20.53 -21.11
C CYS A 155 24.78 19.61 -20.65
N GLU A 156 25.42 18.89 -21.59
CA GLU A 156 26.58 18.04 -21.31
C GLU A 156 27.77 18.80 -20.71
N ALA A 157 27.95 20.07 -21.06
CA ALA A 157 29.04 20.90 -20.52
C ALA A 157 28.82 21.34 -19.07
N ASP A 158 27.59 21.21 -18.57
CA ASP A 158 27.13 21.75 -17.28
C ASP A 158 26.66 20.60 -16.35
N PHE A 159 27.01 19.36 -16.68
CA PHE A 159 26.65 18.14 -15.95
C PHE A 159 27.86 17.21 -15.88
N ASP A 160 28.38 17.00 -14.68
CA ASP A 160 29.59 16.23 -14.45
C ASP A 160 29.33 14.84 -13.84
N GLN A 161 30.41 14.17 -13.45
CA GLN A 161 30.35 12.83 -12.88
C GLN A 161 29.71 12.83 -11.48
N GLN A 162 29.90 13.90 -10.69
CA GLN A 162 29.33 14.02 -9.36
C GLN A 162 27.81 14.25 -9.46
N ASP A 163 27.37 15.05 -10.42
CA ASP A 163 25.94 15.22 -10.72
C ASP A 163 25.31 13.88 -11.14
N ALA A 164 26.02 13.10 -11.94
CA ALA A 164 25.61 11.76 -12.36
C ALA A 164 25.48 10.78 -11.18
N GLU A 165 26.35 10.87 -10.18
CA GLU A 165 26.28 10.07 -8.95
C GLU A 165 25.01 10.38 -8.16
N VAL A 166 24.67 11.67 -8.02
CA VAL A 166 23.44 12.10 -7.34
C VAL A 166 22.22 11.62 -8.09
N VAL A 167 22.15 11.81 -9.42
CA VAL A 167 20.98 11.34 -10.21
C VAL A 167 20.85 9.81 -10.16
N CYS A 168 21.92 9.04 -10.37
CA CYS A 168 21.81 7.58 -10.28
C CYS A 168 21.45 7.10 -8.86
N GLY A 169 21.88 7.82 -7.82
CA GLY A 169 21.49 7.61 -6.43
C GLY A 169 20.01 7.92 -6.18
N GLU A 170 19.52 9.06 -6.65
CA GLU A 170 18.13 9.52 -6.57
C GLU A 170 17.18 8.51 -7.20
N PHE A 171 17.59 7.90 -8.33
CA PHE A 171 16.81 6.86 -9.01
C PHE A 171 16.99 5.44 -8.45
N GLY A 172 17.89 5.24 -7.46
CA GLY A 172 18.19 3.91 -6.92
C GLY A 172 18.82 2.95 -7.95
N CYS A 173 19.54 3.50 -8.92
CA CYS A 173 20.13 2.78 -10.04
C CYS A 173 21.64 2.52 -9.86
N GLY A 174 22.16 2.62 -8.63
CA GLY A 174 23.57 2.38 -8.33
C GLY A 174 24.49 3.50 -8.86
N ALA A 175 25.71 3.16 -9.25
CA ALA A 175 26.69 4.14 -9.73
C ALA A 175 26.45 4.51 -11.21
N PRO A 176 26.80 5.72 -11.65
CA PRO A 176 26.82 6.09 -13.07
C PRO A 176 27.77 5.19 -13.88
N ALA A 177 27.28 4.68 -15.01
CA ALA A 177 28.02 3.79 -15.91
C ALA A 177 28.48 4.49 -17.20
N ALA A 178 27.68 5.42 -17.72
CA ALA A 178 28.04 6.21 -18.89
C ALA A 178 27.33 7.57 -18.92
N LEU A 179 28.06 8.57 -19.38
CA LEU A 179 27.54 9.87 -19.82
C LEU A 179 27.67 9.93 -21.34
N GLN A 180 26.58 10.22 -22.04
CA GLN A 180 26.55 10.32 -23.50
C GLN A 180 25.83 11.60 -23.91
N GLY A 181 26.37 12.34 -24.89
CA GLY A 181 25.63 13.43 -25.51
C GLY A 181 24.40 12.91 -26.29
N GLY A 182 23.27 13.58 -26.13
CA GLY A 182 21.98 13.24 -26.73
C GLY A 182 21.30 14.45 -27.39
N LEU A 183 20.38 14.15 -28.32
CA LEU A 183 19.54 15.18 -28.93
C LEU A 183 18.47 15.66 -27.94
N TYR A 184 18.14 16.96 -28.02
CA TYR A 184 16.91 17.47 -27.40
C TYR A 184 15.73 16.70 -28.00
N GLY A 185 14.86 16.15 -27.15
CA GLY A 185 13.69 15.38 -27.59
C GLY A 185 12.77 16.17 -28.52
N GLU A 186 11.81 15.48 -29.13
CA GLU A 186 10.86 16.07 -30.08
C GLU A 186 9.93 17.07 -29.36
N GLY A 187 10.31 18.34 -29.44
CA GLY A 187 9.67 19.47 -28.77
C GLY A 187 10.74 20.38 -28.21
N GLY A 188 11.21 21.34 -29.04
CA GLY A 188 12.33 22.24 -28.78
C GLY A 188 12.29 22.93 -27.42
N GLY A 189 12.70 22.20 -26.39
CA GLY A 189 12.43 22.49 -24.99
C GLY A 189 13.65 23.09 -24.32
N GLN A 190 13.37 24.16 -23.58
CA GLN A 190 14.27 24.95 -22.74
C GLN A 190 15.49 24.17 -22.21
N THR A 191 16.69 24.73 -22.33
CA THR A 191 17.88 24.19 -21.66
C THR A 191 17.92 24.73 -20.24
N TRP A 192 18.34 23.89 -19.30
CA TRP A 192 18.64 24.34 -17.94
C TRP A 192 19.73 25.42 -17.97
N ASP A 193 19.54 26.47 -17.19
CA ASP A 193 20.27 27.73 -17.28
C ASP A 193 21.46 27.83 -16.31
N LYS A 194 21.69 26.80 -15.48
CA LYS A 194 22.76 26.76 -14.48
C LYS A 194 23.62 25.50 -14.59
N GLU A 195 24.82 25.56 -14.02
CA GLU A 195 25.71 24.42 -13.82
C GLU A 195 25.44 23.80 -12.44
N PHE A 196 25.28 22.48 -12.37
CA PHE A 196 25.19 21.77 -11.10
C PHE A 196 26.60 21.57 -10.53
N GLN A 197 26.73 21.73 -9.22
CA GLN A 197 27.99 21.56 -8.51
C GLN A 197 27.81 20.57 -7.36
N CYS A 198 27.28 19.40 -7.68
CA CYS A 198 27.09 18.35 -6.69
C CYS A 198 28.44 17.89 -6.10
N LYS A 199 28.41 17.47 -4.83
CA LYS A 199 29.54 16.80 -4.16
C LYS A 199 29.48 15.29 -4.33
N GLY A 200 28.34 14.74 -4.77
CA GLY A 200 28.09 13.32 -4.97
C GLY A 200 27.46 12.61 -3.77
N ASN A 201 27.15 13.35 -2.70
CA ASN A 201 26.55 12.80 -1.48
C ASN A 201 25.14 13.35 -1.20
N GLU A 202 24.66 14.23 -2.07
CA GLU A 202 23.32 14.77 -2.05
C GLU A 202 22.29 13.67 -2.37
N SER A 203 21.08 13.82 -1.84
CA SER A 203 19.99 12.85 -2.06
C SER A 203 19.14 13.19 -3.29
N LEU A 204 19.12 14.47 -3.70
CA LEU A 204 18.37 14.99 -4.83
C LEU A 204 19.27 15.92 -5.65
N LEU A 205 19.13 15.93 -6.97
CA LEU A 205 19.92 16.83 -7.83
C LEU A 205 19.66 18.32 -7.52
N LEU A 206 18.44 18.67 -7.14
CA LEU A 206 18.07 20.04 -6.78
C LEU A 206 18.63 20.51 -5.42
N ASP A 207 19.15 19.61 -4.59
CA ASP A 207 19.84 19.97 -3.34
C ASP A 207 21.28 20.41 -3.58
N CYS A 208 21.81 20.18 -4.78
CA CYS A 208 23.16 20.59 -5.13
C CYS A 208 23.24 22.12 -5.29
N ASP A 209 24.41 22.66 -4.95
CA ASP A 209 24.73 24.04 -5.25
C ASP A 209 24.70 24.25 -6.78
N THR A 210 24.26 25.43 -7.21
CA THR A 210 24.22 25.79 -8.63
C THR A 210 24.99 27.08 -8.88
N SER A 211 25.72 27.14 -9.99
CA SER A 211 26.42 28.36 -10.41
C SER A 211 25.90 28.87 -11.74
N ASP A 212 26.11 30.18 -11.97
CA ASP A 212 25.88 30.77 -13.28
C ASP A 212 26.74 30.05 -14.31
N ARG A 213 26.11 29.77 -15.44
CA ARG A 213 26.72 29.05 -16.54
C ARG A 213 27.93 29.81 -17.08
N LYS A 214 29.09 29.15 -17.16
CA LYS A 214 30.31 29.76 -17.73
C LYS A 214 30.24 29.92 -19.26
N HIS A 215 29.46 29.08 -19.93
CA HIS A 215 29.27 29.09 -21.38
C HIS A 215 27.86 29.54 -21.77
N ASN A 216 27.75 30.69 -22.44
CA ASN A 216 26.46 31.32 -22.78
C ASN A 216 25.61 30.56 -23.82
N THR A 217 26.08 29.43 -24.35
CA THR A 217 25.39 28.70 -25.42
C THR A 217 25.53 27.20 -25.23
N CYS A 218 24.39 26.51 -25.06
CA CYS A 218 24.31 25.07 -25.27
C CYS A 218 23.86 24.91 -26.72
N LEU A 219 24.64 24.21 -27.52
CA LEU A 219 24.27 24.00 -28.92
C LEU A 219 23.13 22.98 -28.99
N PRO A 220 22.18 23.13 -29.93
CA PRO A 220 21.19 22.10 -30.25
C PRO A 220 21.88 20.74 -30.47
N GLY A 221 21.58 19.74 -29.64
CA GLY A 221 22.20 18.41 -29.66
C GLY A 221 23.17 18.09 -28.51
N ASN A 222 23.37 19.00 -27.56
CA ASN A 222 24.27 18.80 -26.41
C ASN A 222 23.52 18.47 -25.10
N ALA A 223 22.36 17.81 -25.17
CA ALA A 223 21.68 17.40 -23.94
C ALA A 223 22.39 16.20 -23.32
N VAL A 224 22.54 16.16 -22.00
CA VAL A 224 23.22 15.04 -21.33
C VAL A 224 22.31 13.82 -21.25
N GLY A 225 22.83 12.69 -21.70
CA GLY A 225 22.30 11.35 -21.51
C GLY A 225 23.07 10.64 -20.41
N LEU A 226 22.34 10.07 -19.46
CA LEU A 226 22.88 9.31 -18.34
C LEU A 226 22.48 7.84 -18.46
N THR A 227 23.42 6.94 -18.21
CA THR A 227 23.15 5.52 -17.99
C THR A 227 23.79 5.10 -16.67
N CYS A 228 22.99 4.53 -15.78
CA CYS A 228 23.44 4.00 -14.51
C CYS A 228 23.73 2.49 -14.59
N SER A 229 24.61 2.00 -13.73
CA SER A 229 25.10 0.61 -13.70
C SER A 229 24.08 -0.39 -13.17
N GLY A 230 23.22 0.05 -12.25
CA GLY A 230 22.21 -0.77 -11.62
C GLY A 230 20.95 -0.88 -12.48
N LYS A 231 20.32 -2.05 -12.43
CA LYS A 231 18.88 -2.16 -12.70
C LYS A 231 18.19 -1.44 -11.56
N LYS A 232 17.15 -0.63 -11.84
CA LYS A 232 16.40 0.10 -10.81
C LYS A 232 16.12 -0.88 -9.70
N GLN A 233 16.77 -0.69 -8.56
CA GLN A 233 16.39 -1.41 -7.38
C GLN A 233 15.07 -0.75 -7.02
N PHE A 234 13.97 -1.30 -7.55
CA PHE A 234 12.73 -1.27 -6.80
C PHE A 234 13.13 -1.51 -5.36
N VAL A 235 12.75 -0.63 -4.44
CA VAL A 235 13.01 -0.89 -3.03
C VAL A 235 12.28 -2.18 -2.71
N THR A 236 12.96 -3.31 -2.87
CA THR A 236 12.36 -4.65 -2.86
C THR A 236 12.04 -5.08 -1.45
N GLN A 237 12.17 -4.19 -0.45
CA GLN A 237 11.89 -4.48 0.95
C GLN A 237 11.31 -3.31 1.74
N SER A 238 10.61 -2.35 1.12
CA SER A 238 9.70 -1.51 1.91
C SER A 238 8.41 -2.29 2.13
N THR A 239 8.30 -2.88 3.32
CA THR A 239 7.08 -3.57 3.75
C THR A 239 6.08 -2.49 4.15
N LEU A 240 4.92 -2.44 3.50
CA LEU A 240 3.82 -1.63 4.03
C LEU A 240 3.32 -2.29 5.32
N PHE A 241 3.05 -1.47 6.33
CA PHE A 241 2.33 -1.91 7.51
C PHE A 241 0.98 -1.21 7.58
N LEU A 242 -0.05 -1.93 8.03
CA LEU A 242 -1.31 -1.32 8.43
C LEU A 242 -1.06 -0.57 9.74
N THR A 243 -1.31 0.74 9.73
CA THR A 243 -1.39 1.51 10.98
C THR A 243 -2.79 2.08 11.14
N TRP A 244 -3.18 2.22 12.40
CA TRP A 244 -4.45 2.79 12.79
C TRP A 244 -4.26 4.27 13.10
N SER A 245 -5.11 5.13 12.53
CA SER A 245 -5.03 6.59 12.69
C SER A 245 -6.22 7.08 13.52
N GLU A 246 -5.97 7.65 14.69
CA GLU A 246 -7.02 8.29 15.51
C GLU A 246 -7.50 9.63 14.94
N GLU A 247 -6.65 10.28 14.14
CA GLU A 247 -6.81 11.68 13.76
C GLU A 247 -7.82 11.91 12.62
N TYR A 248 -8.18 10.86 11.88
CA TYR A 248 -9.15 10.89 10.78
C TYR A 248 -10.11 9.72 10.95
N GLU A 249 -11.35 10.03 11.35
CA GLU A 249 -12.48 9.13 11.58
C GLU A 249 -12.25 7.62 11.29
N ARG A 250 -11.75 6.88 12.29
CA ARG A 250 -11.82 5.41 12.40
C ARG A 250 -11.35 4.58 11.18
N GLN A 251 -10.38 5.06 10.40
CA GLN A 251 -9.91 4.35 9.20
C GLN A 251 -8.48 3.80 9.36
N TYR A 252 -8.24 2.59 8.85
CA TYR A 252 -6.90 2.01 8.71
C TYR A 252 -6.24 2.57 7.45
N ARG A 253 -4.97 2.96 7.53
CA ARG A 253 -4.16 3.36 6.36
C ARG A 253 -2.93 2.48 6.24
N CYS A 254 -2.56 2.08 5.03
CA CYS A 254 -1.26 1.49 4.78
C CYS A 254 -0.19 2.59 4.87
N VAL A 255 0.81 2.44 5.72
CA VAL A 255 1.93 3.39 5.80
C VAL A 255 3.20 2.74 5.30
N LEU A 256 3.92 3.50 4.48
CA LEU A 256 5.24 3.12 4.00
C LEU A 256 6.26 3.47 5.09
N VAL A 257 6.86 2.44 5.68
CA VAL A 257 7.90 2.61 6.70
C VAL A 257 9.24 2.30 6.02
N ARG A 258 10.14 3.29 5.96
CA ARG A 258 11.55 3.06 5.60
C ARG A 258 12.18 2.27 6.75
N LYS A 259 12.76 1.10 6.47
CA LYS A 259 13.62 0.38 7.42
C LYS A 259 15.01 1.00 7.42
#